data_AF-A0A7K2T9V0-F1
#
_entry.id   AF-A0A7K2T9V0-F1
#
_cell.length_a   1.000
_cell.length_b   1.000
_cell.length_c   1.000
_cell.angle_alpha   90.00
_cell.angle_beta   90.00
_cell.angle_gamma   90.00
#
_symmetry.space_group_name_H-M   'P 1'
#
loop_
_entity.id
_entity.type
_entity.pdbx_description
1 polymer ?
#
loop_
_entity_poly.entity_id
_entity_poly.type
_entity_poly.pdbx_seq_one_letter_code
_entity_poly.pdbx_strand_id
1 'polypeptide(L)'
;MIAPDRTPLPRTLFDRPVLDVAPGLLGGVRVPTTPDGPIALRPTGTKAPDGPGSQAHRGRTPRNDVMSGPPGNAYAHSTHGISRGSA
;
A
#
# COMPACT_ATOMS: atom_id res chain seq x y z
N MET A 1 -26.12 2.18 9.78
CA MET A 1 -24.66 2.22 9.53
C MET A 1 -24.42 3.19 8.38
N ILE A 2 -23.58 4.20 8.57
CA ILE A 2 -23.14 5.10 7.50
C ILE A 2 -22.15 4.30 6.65
N ALA A 3 -22.34 4.26 5.33
CA ALA A 3 -21.36 3.64 4.43
C ALA A 3 -20.02 4.39 4.57
N PRO A 4 -18.87 3.68 4.65
CA PRO A 4 -17.58 4.35 4.79
C PRO A 4 -17.37 5.30 3.61
N ASP A 5 -16.80 6.48 3.88
CA ASP A 5 -16.35 7.39 2.83
C ASP A 5 -15.33 6.65 1.95
N ARG A 6 -15.65 6.55 0.65
CA ARG A 6 -14.83 5.86 -0.36
C ARG A 6 -14.12 6.84 -1.28
N THR A 7 -14.11 8.13 -0.94
CA THR A 7 -13.39 9.14 -1.70
C THR A 7 -11.92 8.75 -1.78
N PRO A 8 -11.34 8.60 -2.99
CA PRO A 8 -9.93 8.25 -3.13
C PRO A 8 -9.04 9.26 -2.41
N LEU A 9 -8.03 8.77 -1.69
CA LEU A 9 -7.04 9.64 -1.06
C LEU A 9 -6.31 10.45 -2.15
N PRO A 10 -6.04 11.75 -1.90
CA PRO A 10 -5.36 12.58 -2.87
C PRO A 10 -3.93 12.10 -3.10
N ARG A 11 -3.39 12.28 -4.31
CA ARG A 11 -2.00 11.90 -4.64
C ARG A 11 -0.97 12.59 -3.75
N THR A 12 -1.24 13.82 -3.31
CA THR A 12 -0.44 14.59 -2.36
C THR A 12 -0.33 13.95 -0.98
N LEU A 13 -1.18 12.96 -0.65
CA LEU A 13 -0.99 12.14 0.53
C LEU A 13 0.23 11.23 0.42
N PHE A 14 0.50 10.72 -0.78
CA PHE A 14 1.59 9.80 -1.04
C PHE A 14 2.90 10.50 -1.45
N ASP A 15 2.81 11.76 -1.91
CA ASP A 15 3.94 12.57 -2.35
C ASP A 15 4.63 13.29 -1.18
N ARG A 16 5.10 12.51 -0.20
CA ARG A 16 5.78 12.97 1.02
C ARG A 16 6.66 11.84 1.57
N PRO A 17 7.58 12.10 2.52
CA PRO A 17 8.39 11.06 3.15
C PRO A 17 7.56 9.92 3.74
N VAL A 18 8.06 8.68 3.67
CA VAL A 18 7.31 7.47 4.08
C VAL A 18 6.83 7.50 5.53
N LEU A 19 7.59 8.16 6.41
CA LEU A 19 7.25 8.34 7.82
C LEU A 19 6.04 9.28 8.01
N ASP A 20 5.80 10.19 7.07
CA ASP A 20 4.63 11.08 7.08
C ASP A 20 3.42 10.46 6.38
N VAL A 21 3.65 9.58 5.40
CA VAL A 21 2.57 8.84 4.71
C VAL A 21 1.93 7.84 5.67
N ALA A 22 2.74 7.04 6.37
CA ALA A 22 2.26 5.86 7.08
C ALA A 22 1.16 6.16 8.12
N PRO A 23 1.29 7.16 9.02
CA PRO A 23 0.21 7.55 9.92
C PRO A 23 -1.05 8.00 9.17
N GLY A 24 -0.90 8.69 8.03
CA GLY A 24 -2.01 9.16 7.21
C GLY A 24 -2.83 8.06 6.53
N LEU A 25 -2.33 6.82 6.49
CA LEU A 25 -3.08 5.66 6.01
C LEU A 25 -3.97 5.05 7.09
N LEU A 26 -3.70 5.32 8.37
CA LEU A 26 -4.52 4.85 9.47
C LEU A 26 -5.88 5.57 9.45
N GLY A 27 -6.95 4.83 9.72
CA GLY A 27 -8.32 5.33 9.65
C GLY A 27 -8.94 5.32 8.25
N GLY A 28 -8.13 5.29 7.20
CA GLY A 28 -8.55 5.10 5.82
C GLY A 28 -9.18 3.73 5.55
N VAL A 29 -9.83 3.58 4.40
CA VAL A 29 -10.47 2.33 3.97
C VAL A 29 -9.97 1.96 2.58
N ARG A 30 -9.42 0.75 2.45
CA ARG A 30 -9.10 0.15 1.14
C ARG A 30 -10.34 -0.59 0.65
N VAL A 31 -10.74 -0.32 -0.59
CA VAL A 31 -11.91 -0.94 -1.21
C VAL A 31 -11.52 -1.67 -2.49
N PRO A 32 -10.87 -2.85 -2.42
CA PRO A 32 -10.63 -3.66 -3.60
C PRO A 32 -11.95 -4.13 -4.22
N THR A 33 -12.00 -4.14 -5.55
CA THR A 33 -13.04 -4.84 -6.31
C THR A 33 -12.69 -6.32 -6.39
N THR A 34 -13.63 -7.20 -6.02
CA THR A 34 -13.55 -8.65 -6.24
C THR A 34 -14.67 -9.10 -7.18
N PRO A 35 -14.65 -10.35 -7.69
CA PRO A 35 -15.76 -10.89 -8.48
C PRO A 35 -17.12 -10.82 -7.77
N ASP A 36 -17.14 -10.91 -6.43
CA ASP A 36 -18.35 -10.85 -5.61
C ASP A 36 -18.73 -9.41 -5.19
N GLY A 37 -17.96 -8.40 -5.62
CA GLY A 37 -18.19 -6.99 -5.33
C GLY A 37 -17.10 -6.33 -4.47
N PRO A 38 -17.27 -5.05 -4.09
CA PRO A 38 -16.27 -4.32 -3.32
C PRO A 38 -16.22 -4.77 -1.86
N ILE A 39 -15.02 -5.10 -1.36
CA ILE A 39 -14.79 -5.41 0.06
C ILE A 39 -14.16 -4.18 0.74
N ALA A 40 -14.66 -3.78 1.91
CA ALA A 40 -14.07 -2.66 2.68
C ALA A 40 -13.10 -3.18 3.74
N LEU A 41 -11.86 -2.70 3.72
CA LEU A 41 -10.80 -3.09 4.65
C LEU A 41 -10.23 -1.85 5.32
N ARG A 42 -10.29 -1.80 6.66
CA ARG A 42 -9.65 -0.75 7.45
C ARG A 42 -8.29 -1.25 7.97
N PRO A 43 -7.17 -0.60 7.61
CA PRO A 43 -5.87 -0.91 8.20
C PRO A 43 -5.86 -0.61 9.70
N THR A 44 -5.32 -1.53 10.49
CA THR A 44 -5.12 -1.37 11.93
C THR A 44 -3.68 -0.98 12.29
N GLY A 45 -2.77 -1.05 11.33
CA GLY A 45 -1.37 -0.73 11.52
C GLY A 45 -0.65 -0.55 10.18
N THR A 46 0.49 0.14 10.24
CA THR A 46 1.36 0.42 9.10
C THR A 46 2.82 0.24 9.49
N LYS A 47 3.66 -0.08 8.52
CA LYS A 47 5.13 -0.06 8.67
C LYS A 47 5.72 0.90 7.65
N ALA A 48 6.69 1.69 8.07
CA ALA A 48 7.42 2.64 7.24
C ALA A 48 8.92 2.32 7.29
N PRO A 49 9.38 1.21 6.69
CA PRO A 49 10.80 0.92 6.65
C PRO A 49 11.52 1.94 5.78
N ASP A 50 12.42 2.68 6.40
CA ASP A 50 13.46 3.47 5.73
C ASP A 50 14.83 2.83 6.01
N GLY A 51 15.74 2.85 5.05
CA GLY A 51 17.04 2.20 5.18
C GLY A 51 16.99 0.65 5.15
N PRO A 52 17.83 -0.06 5.92
CA PRO A 52 18.08 -1.51 5.75
C PRO A 52 16.86 -2.44 5.81
N GLY A 53 15.77 -2.01 6.45
CA GLY A 53 14.50 -2.77 6.47
C GLY A 53 13.68 -2.65 5.19
N SER A 54 14.05 -1.76 4.27
CA SER A 54 13.35 -1.50 3.02
C SER A 54 13.85 -2.41 1.89
N GLN A 55 12.93 -2.90 1.06
CA GLN A 55 13.29 -3.64 -0.15
C GLN A 55 13.98 -2.78 -1.21
N ALA A 56 13.90 -1.46 -1.09
CA ALA A 56 14.62 -0.53 -1.97
C ALA A 56 16.06 -0.24 -1.49
N HIS A 57 16.45 -0.69 -0.28
CA HIS A 57 17.73 -0.31 0.33
C HIS A 57 18.96 -0.63 -0.52
N ARG A 58 18.95 -1.79 -1.21
CA ARG A 58 20.06 -2.24 -2.08
C ARG A 58 19.91 -1.80 -3.53
N GLY A 59 19.04 -0.82 -3.80
CA GLY A 59 18.80 -0.29 -5.14
C GLY A 59 17.69 -1.01 -5.91
N ARG A 60 17.48 -0.52 -7.12
CA ARG A 60 16.40 -0.95 -8.02
C ARG A 60 16.73 -2.28 -8.69
N THR A 61 15.72 -3.13 -8.79
CA THR A 61 15.68 -4.43 -9.47
C THR A 61 14.36 -4.52 -10.24
N PRO A 62 14.20 -5.46 -11.19
CA PRO A 62 12.91 -5.67 -11.86
C PRO A 62 11.76 -5.96 -10.87
N ARG A 63 12.06 -6.57 -9.73
CA ARG A 63 11.06 -6.93 -8.72
C ARG A 63 10.54 -5.72 -7.96
N ASN A 64 11.41 -4.81 -7.53
CA ASN A 64 11.05 -3.69 -6.65
C ASN A 64 10.94 -2.35 -7.42
N ASP A 65 10.82 -2.38 -8.75
CA ASP A 65 10.89 -1.18 -9.59
C ASP A 65 9.81 -0.14 -9.26
N VAL A 66 8.62 -0.60 -8.85
CA VAL A 66 7.49 0.22 -8.39
C VAL A 66 7.89 1.12 -7.23
N MET A 67 8.79 0.68 -6.34
CA MET A 67 9.26 1.48 -5.20
C MET A 67 10.16 2.66 -5.62
N SER A 68 10.69 2.66 -6.85
CA SER A 68 11.44 3.77 -7.45
C SER A 68 10.60 4.60 -8.42
N GLY A 69 9.33 4.24 -8.63
CA GLY A 69 8.41 4.93 -9.52
C GLY A 69 7.65 6.07 -8.83
N PRO A 70 6.65 6.65 -9.51
CA PRO A 70 5.82 7.70 -8.92
C PRO A 70 5.14 7.24 -7.62
N PRO A 71 4.94 8.13 -6.63
CA PRO A 71 4.28 7.80 -5.37
C PRO A 71 2.79 7.44 -5.55
N GLY A 72 2.29 6.63 -4.62
CA GLY A 72 0.89 6.17 -4.60
C GLY A 72 0.62 4.92 -5.44
N ASN A 73 1.67 4.23 -5.90
CA ASN A 73 1.55 2.93 -6.55
C ASN A 73 1.71 1.79 -5.54
N ALA A 74 0.84 0.78 -5.63
CA ALA A 74 0.90 -0.39 -4.76
C ALA A 74 1.97 -1.38 -5.24
N TYR A 75 2.82 -1.83 -4.32
CA TYR A 75 3.81 -2.88 -4.57
C TYR A 75 3.47 -4.12 -3.71
N ALA A 76 3.20 -5.25 -4.36
CA ALA A 76 2.90 -6.52 -3.73
C ALA A 76 3.91 -7.59 -4.18
N HIS A 77 4.36 -8.43 -3.25
CA HIS A 77 5.32 -9.48 -3.53
C HIS A 77 5.06 -10.69 -2.63
N SER A 78 5.39 -11.88 -3.10
CA SER A 78 5.35 -13.10 -2.29
C SER A 78 6.57 -13.14 -1.37
N THR A 79 6.35 -13.37 -0.08
CA THR A 79 7.41 -13.67 0.88
C THR A 79 7.42 -15.19 1.11
N HIS A 80 8.58 -15.84 1.01
CA HIS A 80 8.72 -17.30 1.20
C HIS A 80 7.94 -18.19 0.22
N GLY A 81 7.66 -17.71 -1.01
CA GLY A 81 6.98 -18.49 -2.03
C GLY A 81 5.48 -18.69 -1.80
N ILE A 82 4.91 -18.14 -0.72
CA ILE A 82 3.49 -18.23 -0.40
C ILE A 82 2.87 -16.85 -0.59
N SER A 83 2.13 -16.70 -1.67
CA SER A 83 1.08 -15.69 -1.80
C SER A 83 -0.15 -16.42 -2.31
N ARG A 84 -1.27 -16.38 -1.60
CA ARG A 84 -2.54 -16.84 -2.19
C ARG A 84 -2.75 -15.98 -3.44
N GLY A 85 -2.72 -16.62 -4.62
CA GLY A 85 -3.04 -15.94 -5.87
C GLY A 85 -4.40 -15.29 -5.74
N SER A 86 -4.55 -14.08 -6.27
CA SER A 86 -5.87 -13.51 -6.49
C SER A 86 -6.64 -14.47 -7.39
N ALA A 87 -7.63 -15.14 -6.82
CA ALA A 87 -8.72 -15.78 -7.54
C ALA A 87 -9.79 -14.72 -7.82
#